data_AF-A0ABC8QY21-F1
#
_entry.id   AF-A0ABC8QY21-F1
#
_cell.length_a   1.000
_cell.length_b   1.000
_cell.length_c   1.000
_cell.angle_alpha   90.00
_cell.angle_beta   90.00
_cell.angle_gamma   90.00
#
_symmetry.space_group_name_H-M   'P 1'
#
loop_
_entity.id
_entity.type
_entity.pdbx_description
1 polymer ?
#
loop_
_entity_poly.entity_id
_entity_poly.type
_entity_poly.pdbx_seq_one_letter_code
_entity_poly.pdbx_strand_id
1 'polypeptide(L)'
;MAFASRLLSKSKQLPAGQSLLQREHAVPVRFFAKEAPRQALKGDEMLKNIFLEVKNKFETAMGILKKEKITIDPDDPAAVAQYAKVMKTVREKADLFSESQRIKYTIQTRTQDIPDARTYLLTLKEIRIKRGLTDELGAEAMMMDALEKVEKEIKKPLLRNDKKAMALLMAEFDKINKKLGIQREDLPKYEEQLELKISKAQLEELKKDAVEAMETQKKREEFKDEEAVDVKSLDIRNFI
;
A
#
# COMPACT_ATOMS: atom_id res chain seq x y z
N MET A 1 100.97 58.82 -13.00
CA MET A 1 100.14 59.49 -14.03
C MET A 1 99.73 58.48 -15.09
N ALA A 2 98.63 58.79 -15.78
CA ALA A 2 98.03 58.16 -16.97
C ALA A 2 96.91 57.12 -16.74
N PHE A 3 95.69 57.58 -17.01
CA PHE A 3 94.44 56.85 -17.24
C PHE A 3 94.49 56.08 -18.57
N ALA A 4 93.80 54.94 -18.64
CA ALA A 4 92.98 54.58 -19.81
C ALA A 4 91.96 53.51 -19.43
N SER A 5 90.84 53.55 -20.13
CA SER A 5 89.53 53.00 -19.82
C SER A 5 89.16 51.81 -20.72
N ARG A 6 88.05 51.17 -20.33
CA ARG A 6 87.09 50.33 -21.11
C ARG A 6 87.15 48.84 -20.78
N LEU A 7 86.17 48.37 -19.99
CA LEU A 7 84.87 47.77 -20.37
C LEU A 7 85.08 46.29 -20.74
N LEU A 8 84.50 45.26 -20.12
CA LEU A 8 83.57 45.09 -19.01
C LEU A 8 83.75 43.61 -18.61
N SER A 9 84.11 43.33 -17.36
CA SER A 9 84.10 41.99 -16.78
C SER A 9 83.61 42.11 -15.33
N LYS A 10 82.75 41.16 -14.92
CA LYS A 10 82.19 40.96 -13.57
C LYS A 10 81.12 42.00 -13.18
N SER A 11 80.07 41.70 -12.41
CA SER A 11 79.61 40.47 -11.74
C SER A 11 78.30 40.81 -11.02
N LYS A 12 77.48 39.77 -10.80
CA LYS A 12 76.60 39.53 -9.63
C LYS A 12 75.57 40.59 -9.22
N GLN A 13 74.33 40.07 -9.22
CA GLN A 13 73.27 40.24 -8.21
C GLN A 13 72.37 41.49 -8.27
N LEU A 14 71.15 41.22 -8.79
CA LEU A 14 69.81 41.77 -8.47
C LEU A 14 69.58 43.27 -8.73
N PRO A 15 68.35 43.76 -8.99
CA PRO A 15 67.04 43.13 -8.76
C PRO A 15 66.01 43.29 -9.91
N ALA A 16 64.80 42.80 -9.65
CA ALA A 16 63.52 43.24 -10.21
C ALA A 16 63.09 42.69 -11.58
N GLY A 17 61.83 42.23 -11.62
CA GLY A 17 61.09 41.96 -12.85
C GLY A 17 60.75 40.49 -13.09
N GLN A 18 60.02 39.87 -12.16
CA GLN A 18 59.22 38.68 -12.50
C GLN A 18 58.18 39.08 -13.55
N SER A 19 58.41 38.73 -14.82
CA SER A 19 57.35 38.63 -15.80
C SER A 19 56.49 37.41 -15.45
N LEU A 20 55.39 37.72 -14.77
CA LEU A 20 54.27 36.84 -14.46
C LEU A 20 53.76 36.15 -15.72
N LEU A 21 54.10 34.87 -15.91
CA LEU A 21 53.21 33.94 -16.56
C LEU A 21 52.34 33.31 -15.47
N GLN A 22 51.14 33.87 -15.27
CA GLN A 22 50.06 33.22 -14.54
C GLN A 22 49.79 31.86 -15.22
N ARG A 23 50.40 30.79 -14.67
CA ARG A 23 49.81 29.45 -14.70
C ARG A 23 48.94 29.34 -13.46
N GLU A 24 47.84 30.06 -13.49
CA GLU A 24 46.79 29.92 -12.48
C GLU A 24 46.07 28.59 -12.70
N HIS A 25 46.06 27.79 -11.62
CA HIS A 25 45.14 26.68 -11.36
C HIS A 25 45.27 25.46 -12.29
N ALA A 26 46.36 24.70 -12.10
CA ALA A 26 46.26 23.25 -12.25
C ALA A 26 45.28 22.76 -11.19
N VAL A 27 44.01 22.61 -11.55
CA VAL A 27 42.98 22.01 -10.69
C VAL A 27 43.47 20.61 -10.37
N PRO A 28 43.75 20.25 -9.10
CA PRO A 28 44.03 18.88 -8.76
C PRO A 28 42.79 18.09 -9.13
N VAL A 29 42.94 17.13 -10.04
CA VAL A 29 41.89 16.15 -10.34
C VAL A 29 41.50 15.55 -9.00
N ARG A 30 40.32 15.90 -8.50
CA ARG A 30 39.77 15.32 -7.29
C ARG A 30 39.56 13.85 -7.62
N PHE A 31 40.46 12.99 -7.16
CA PHE A 31 40.11 11.60 -6.96
C PHE A 31 38.96 11.62 -5.96
N PHE A 32 37.74 11.29 -6.41
CA PHE A 32 36.67 10.98 -5.48
C PHE A 32 37.24 9.91 -4.54
N ALA A 33 37.10 10.12 -3.23
CA ALA A 33 37.49 9.13 -2.25
C ALA A 33 36.85 7.79 -2.67
N LYS A 34 37.67 6.76 -2.85
CA LYS A 34 37.22 5.40 -3.13
C LYS A 34 36.13 5.09 -2.09
N GLU A 35 34.92 4.82 -2.56
CA GLU A 35 33.74 4.68 -1.71
C GLU A 35 34.08 3.74 -0.55
N ALA A 36 34.15 4.28 0.68
CA ALA A 36 34.40 3.45 1.85
C ALA A 36 33.25 2.44 1.92
N PRO A 37 33.53 1.15 2.19
CA PRO A 37 32.46 0.16 2.31
C PRO A 37 31.54 0.60 3.44
N ARG A 38 30.38 1.17 3.09
CA ARG A 38 29.34 1.47 4.07
C ARG A 38 28.88 0.13 4.59
N GLN A 39 29.15 -0.13 5.88
CA GLN A 39 28.54 -1.27 6.56
C GLN A 39 27.03 -1.10 6.44
N ALA A 40 26.36 -2.07 5.82
CA ALA A 40 24.91 -2.07 5.71
C ALA A 40 24.35 -2.00 7.13
N LEU A 41 23.64 -0.91 7.44
CA LEU A 41 22.97 -0.81 8.72
C LEU A 41 21.80 -1.80 8.71
N LYS A 42 21.47 -2.38 9.86
CA LYS A 42 20.32 -3.28 10.01
C LYS A 42 19.01 -2.67 9.46
N GLY A 43 18.89 -1.34 9.53
CA GLY A 43 17.78 -0.59 8.92
C GLY A 43 17.78 -0.63 7.38
N ASP A 44 18.95 -0.57 6.74
CA ASP A 44 19.07 -0.64 5.28
C ASP A 44 18.66 -2.02 4.75
N GLU A 45 19.03 -3.09 5.46
CA GLU A 45 18.61 -4.45 5.13
C GLU A 45 17.11 -4.64 5.29
N MET A 46 16.52 -4.11 6.37
CA MET A 46 15.07 -4.12 6.59
C MET A 46 14.32 -3.41 5.44
N LEU A 47 14.76 -2.21 5.06
CA LEU A 47 14.14 -1.46 3.96
C LEU A 47 14.29 -2.16 2.61
N LYS A 48 15.46 -2.74 2.32
CA LYS A 48 15.69 -3.55 1.11
C LYS A 48 14.75 -4.74 1.06
N ASN A 49 14.57 -5.44 2.18
CA ASN A 49 13.68 -6.59 2.26
C ASN A 49 12.21 -6.18 2.03
N ILE A 50 11.76 -5.08 2.64
CA ILE A 50 10.41 -4.54 2.42
C ILE A 50 10.22 -4.15 0.94
N PHE A 51 11.19 -3.46 0.35
CA PHE A 51 11.13 -3.07 -1.06
C PHE A 51 11.07 -4.30 -1.97
N LEU A 52 11.91 -5.31 -1.71
CA LEU A 52 11.93 -6.55 -2.48
C LEU A 52 10.60 -7.30 -2.36
N GLU A 53 10.02 -7.36 -1.15
CA GLU A 53 8.70 -7.95 -0.93
C GLU A 53 7.62 -7.23 -1.76
N VAL A 54 7.52 -5.91 -1.65
CA VAL A 54 6.54 -5.10 -2.39
C VAL A 54 6.73 -5.27 -3.90
N LYS A 55 7.98 -5.23 -4.37
CA LYS A 55 8.32 -5.44 -5.78
C LYS A 55 7.84 -6.81 -6.27
N ASN A 56 8.14 -7.87 -5.52
CA ASN A 56 7.75 -9.23 -5.90
C ASN A 56 6.22 -9.39 -5.95
N LYS A 57 5.50 -8.79 -5.00
CA LYS A 57 4.02 -8.79 -4.99
C LYS A 57 3.46 -8.07 -6.22
N PHE A 58 4.03 -6.91 -6.57
CA PHE A 58 3.65 -6.15 -7.75
C PHE A 58 3.93 -6.90 -9.06
N GLU A 59 5.14 -7.43 -9.23
CA GLU A 59 5.52 -8.22 -10.41
C GLU A 59 4.65 -9.47 -10.58
N THR A 60 4.29 -10.13 -9.47
CA THR A 60 3.39 -11.28 -9.49
C THR A 60 1.99 -10.90 -9.95
N ALA A 61 1.43 -9.80 -9.42
CA ALA A 61 0.12 -9.29 -9.84
C ALA A 61 0.11 -8.93 -11.33
N MET A 62 1.10 -8.17 -11.77
CA MET A 62 1.25 -7.75 -13.18
C MET A 62 1.43 -8.96 -14.11
N GLY A 63 2.20 -9.97 -13.70
CA GLY A 63 2.40 -11.19 -14.46
C GLY A 63 1.12 -12.00 -14.69
N ILE A 64 0.11 -11.87 -13.82
CA ILE A 64 -1.21 -12.48 -13.98
C ILE A 64 -2.09 -11.61 -14.87
N LEU A 65 -2.16 -10.30 -14.59
CA LEU A 65 -2.99 -9.36 -15.34
C LEU A 65 -2.59 -9.26 -16.82
N LYS A 66 -1.30 -9.42 -17.16
CA LYS A 66 -0.82 -9.48 -18.56
C LYS A 66 -1.24 -10.76 -19.30
N LYS A 67 -1.66 -11.82 -18.61
CA LYS A 67 -2.04 -13.11 -19.23
C LYS A 67 -3.54 -13.21 -19.43
N GLU A 68 -4.30 -12.85 -18.41
CA GLU A 68 -5.76 -12.96 -18.38
C GLU A 68 -6.41 -11.84 -19.21
N LYS A 69 -7.30 -12.20 -20.14
CA LYS A 69 -8.12 -11.21 -20.85
C LYS A 69 -9.25 -10.77 -19.93
N ILE A 70 -9.37 -9.47 -19.68
CA ILE A 70 -10.45 -8.88 -18.88
C ILE A 70 -11.41 -8.15 -19.81
N THR A 71 -12.68 -8.54 -19.79
CA THR A 71 -13.74 -7.83 -20.49
C THR A 71 -14.28 -6.72 -19.58
N ILE A 72 -14.25 -5.47 -20.05
CA ILE A 72 -14.75 -4.32 -19.28
C ILE A 72 -16.26 -4.19 -19.49
N ASP A 73 -17.03 -5.00 -18.75
CA ASP A 73 -18.49 -4.94 -18.74
C ASP A 73 -19.04 -5.11 -17.32
N PRO A 74 -19.31 -4.02 -16.58
CA PRO A 74 -19.84 -4.08 -15.21
C PRO A 74 -21.31 -4.51 -15.14
N ASP A 75 -22.02 -4.49 -16.27
CA ASP A 75 -23.44 -4.84 -16.37
C ASP A 75 -23.64 -6.34 -16.66
N ASP A 76 -22.63 -7.01 -17.20
CA ASP A 76 -22.63 -8.46 -17.42
C ASP A 76 -22.12 -9.23 -16.17
N PRO A 77 -22.98 -10.04 -15.51
CA PRO A 77 -22.58 -10.84 -14.37
C PRO A 77 -21.43 -11.81 -14.66
N ALA A 78 -21.31 -12.31 -15.90
CA ALA A 78 -20.25 -13.24 -16.27
C ALA A 78 -18.88 -12.54 -16.31
N ALA A 79 -18.81 -11.35 -16.90
CA ALA A 79 -17.62 -10.52 -16.90
C ALA A 79 -17.19 -10.12 -15.47
N VAL A 80 -18.14 -9.73 -14.62
CA VAL A 80 -17.88 -9.41 -13.21
C VAL A 80 -17.33 -10.62 -12.46
N ALA A 81 -17.92 -11.80 -12.63
CA ALA A 81 -17.46 -13.04 -11.99
C ALA A 81 -16.07 -13.47 -12.48
N GLN A 82 -15.80 -13.34 -13.78
CA GLN A 82 -14.47 -13.59 -14.34
C GLN A 82 -13.43 -12.64 -13.74
N TYR A 83 -13.72 -11.34 -13.71
CA TYR A 83 -12.81 -10.34 -13.14
C TYR A 83 -12.57 -10.60 -11.65
N ALA A 84 -13.62 -10.92 -10.87
CA ALA A 84 -13.49 -11.31 -9.47
C ALA A 84 -12.55 -12.51 -9.28
N LYS A 85 -12.66 -13.53 -10.13
CA LYS A 85 -11.77 -14.71 -10.10
C LYS A 85 -10.31 -14.34 -10.41
N VAL A 86 -10.08 -13.46 -11.40
CA VAL A 86 -8.74 -12.97 -11.73
C VAL A 86 -8.15 -12.20 -10.54
N MET A 87 -8.92 -11.27 -9.96
CA MET A 87 -8.47 -10.48 -8.80
C MET A 87 -8.23 -11.33 -7.56
N LYS A 88 -9.04 -12.36 -7.33
CA LYS A 88 -8.81 -13.37 -6.28
C LYS A 88 -7.50 -14.13 -6.52
N THR A 89 -7.25 -14.56 -7.75
CA THR A 89 -6.01 -15.25 -8.14
C THR A 89 -4.79 -14.35 -7.95
N VAL A 90 -4.88 -13.08 -8.34
CA VAL A 90 -3.85 -12.06 -8.09
C VAL A 90 -3.57 -11.97 -6.60
N ARG A 91 -4.61 -11.85 -5.80
CA ARG A 91 -4.51 -11.69 -4.36
C ARG A 91 -3.82 -12.89 -3.69
N GLU A 92 -4.27 -14.10 -4.01
CA GLU A 92 -3.72 -15.34 -3.46
C GLU A 92 -2.26 -15.54 -3.87
N LYS A 93 -1.92 -15.33 -5.15
CA LYS A 93 -0.55 -15.54 -5.65
C LYS A 93 0.43 -14.46 -5.21
N ALA A 94 -0.04 -13.22 -5.06
CA ALA A 94 0.77 -12.11 -4.57
C ALA A 94 0.79 -12.01 -3.04
N ASP A 95 0.26 -13.01 -2.32
CA ASP A 95 0.21 -13.02 -0.84
C ASP A 95 -0.36 -11.71 -0.26
N LEU A 96 -1.48 -11.27 -0.84
CA LEU A 96 -2.23 -10.11 -0.41
C LEU A 96 -3.39 -10.56 0.48
N PHE A 97 -3.71 -9.78 1.50
CA PHE A 97 -4.82 -10.11 2.39
C PHE A 97 -6.17 -9.98 1.68
N SER A 98 -7.06 -10.94 1.93
CA SER A 98 -8.49 -10.77 1.66
C SER A 98 -9.10 -9.72 2.58
N GLU A 99 -10.29 -9.20 2.24
CA GLU A 99 -10.93 -8.18 3.08
C GLU A 99 -11.23 -8.70 4.50
N SER A 100 -11.63 -9.96 4.64
CA SER A 100 -11.83 -10.59 5.95
C SER A 100 -10.53 -10.69 6.73
N GLN A 101 -9.42 -11.06 6.08
CA GLN A 101 -8.08 -11.10 6.66
C GLN A 101 -7.59 -9.70 7.07
N ARG A 102 -7.82 -8.66 6.25
CA ARG A 102 -7.48 -7.26 6.58
C ARG A 102 -8.24 -6.77 7.80
N ILE A 103 -9.53 -7.09 7.90
CA ILE A 103 -10.37 -6.78 9.07
C ILE A 103 -9.80 -7.47 10.31
N LYS A 104 -9.55 -8.79 10.23
CA LYS A 104 -8.99 -9.58 11.33
C LYS A 104 -7.64 -9.04 11.78
N TYR A 105 -6.73 -8.76 10.85
CA TYR A 105 -5.41 -8.19 11.12
C TYR A 105 -5.54 -6.85 11.87
N THR A 106 -6.39 -5.95 11.37
CA THR A 106 -6.62 -4.63 12.00
C THR A 106 -7.14 -4.76 13.43
N ILE A 107 -8.11 -5.66 13.65
CA ILE A 107 -8.65 -5.93 14.98
C ILE A 107 -7.53 -6.45 15.89
N GLN A 108 -6.78 -7.45 15.44
CA GLN A 108 -5.70 -8.06 16.24
C GLN A 108 -4.65 -7.02 16.63
N THR A 109 -4.11 -6.27 15.67
CA THR A 109 -3.07 -5.26 15.94
C THR A 109 -3.54 -4.17 16.90
N ARG A 110 -4.80 -3.73 16.79
CA ARG A 110 -5.33 -2.66 17.66
C ARG A 110 -5.78 -3.13 19.04
N THR A 111 -5.94 -4.44 19.24
CA THR A 111 -6.51 -4.99 20.47
C THR A 111 -5.59 -5.97 21.18
N GLN A 112 -4.37 -6.19 20.68
CA GLN A 112 -3.44 -7.19 21.21
C GLN A 112 -3.16 -7.03 22.71
N ASP A 113 -2.93 -5.79 23.15
CA ASP A 113 -2.51 -5.50 24.53
C ASP A 113 -3.69 -5.18 25.47
N ILE A 114 -4.93 -5.29 24.99
CA ILE A 114 -6.12 -4.97 25.78
C ILE A 114 -6.51 -6.17 26.66
N PRO A 115 -6.47 -6.07 28.00
CA PRO A 115 -6.69 -7.23 28.87
C PRO A 115 -8.16 -7.50 29.17
N ASP A 116 -9.02 -6.48 29.19
CA ASP A 116 -10.43 -6.60 29.57
C ASP A 116 -11.37 -6.58 28.35
N ALA A 117 -12.54 -7.20 28.49
CA ALA A 117 -13.51 -7.35 27.42
C ALA A 117 -14.22 -6.03 27.08
N ARG A 118 -14.41 -5.12 28.06
CA ARG A 118 -15.11 -3.86 27.85
C ARG A 118 -14.33 -2.91 26.95
N THR A 119 -13.08 -2.67 27.28
CA THR A 119 -12.15 -1.86 26.47
C THR A 119 -11.98 -2.47 25.08
N TYR A 120 -11.97 -3.81 24.98
CA TYR A 120 -11.93 -4.51 23.70
C TYR A 120 -13.15 -4.18 22.82
N LEU A 121 -14.38 -4.30 23.34
CA LEU A 121 -15.60 -3.97 22.59
C LEU A 121 -15.68 -2.49 22.21
N LEU A 122 -15.27 -1.58 23.10
CA LEU A 122 -15.19 -0.15 22.80
C LEU A 122 -14.20 0.13 21.67
N THR A 123 -13.06 -0.57 21.66
CA THR A 123 -12.07 -0.45 20.59
C THR A 123 -12.59 -1.00 19.26
N LEU A 124 -13.35 -2.10 19.28
CA LEU A 124 -14.04 -2.59 18.06
C LEU A 124 -15.01 -1.56 17.50
N LYS A 125 -15.79 -0.92 18.36
CA LYS A 125 -16.70 0.18 17.98
C LYS A 125 -15.94 1.34 17.35
N GLU A 126 -14.81 1.74 17.92
CA GLU A 126 -13.98 2.77 17.31
C GLU A 126 -13.43 2.37 15.94
N ILE A 127 -13.00 1.11 15.77
CA ILE A 127 -12.53 0.59 14.47
C ILE A 127 -13.64 0.68 13.44
N ARG A 128 -14.87 0.28 13.79
CA ARG A 128 -16.04 0.36 12.93
C ARG A 128 -16.33 1.81 12.51
N ILE A 129 -16.42 2.72 13.48
CA ILE A 129 -16.71 4.16 13.24
C ILE A 129 -15.64 4.78 12.35
N LYS A 130 -14.35 4.53 12.63
CA LYS A 130 -13.22 5.04 11.82
C LYS A 130 -13.23 4.50 10.39
N ARG A 131 -13.89 3.38 10.14
CA ARG A 131 -14.10 2.80 8.81
C ARG A 131 -15.40 3.26 8.13
N GLY A 132 -16.17 4.15 8.76
CA GLY A 132 -17.43 4.67 8.23
C GLY A 132 -18.56 3.63 8.19
N LEU A 133 -18.45 2.54 8.95
CA LEU A 133 -19.45 1.48 8.99
C LEU A 133 -20.53 1.80 10.03
N THR A 134 -21.80 1.73 9.65
CA THR A 134 -22.97 1.90 10.53
C THR A 134 -23.32 0.58 11.25
N ASP A 135 -23.93 0.67 12.44
CA ASP A 135 -24.41 -0.50 13.19
C ASP A 135 -25.93 -0.53 13.04
N GLU A 136 -26.36 -0.92 11.85
CA GLU A 136 -27.77 -0.91 11.46
C GLU A 136 -28.59 -1.92 12.26
N LEU A 137 -27.95 -2.99 12.73
CA LEU A 137 -28.57 -4.07 13.50
C LEU A 137 -28.60 -3.77 15.00
N GLY A 138 -27.94 -2.71 15.47
CA GLY A 138 -27.77 -2.41 16.89
C GLY A 138 -27.00 -3.50 17.65
N ALA A 139 -26.14 -4.25 16.94
CA ALA A 139 -25.42 -5.39 17.49
C ALA A 139 -24.47 -4.96 18.63
N GLU A 140 -23.86 -3.79 18.52
CA GLU A 140 -22.91 -3.30 19.53
C GLU A 140 -23.60 -2.99 20.86
N ALA A 141 -24.79 -2.39 20.82
CA ALA A 141 -25.56 -2.13 22.02
C ALA A 141 -25.93 -3.46 22.71
N MET A 142 -26.42 -4.44 21.95
CA MET A 142 -26.74 -5.76 22.47
C MET A 142 -25.51 -6.47 23.06
N MET A 143 -24.34 -6.35 22.42
CA MET A 143 -23.08 -6.94 22.92
C MET A 143 -22.61 -6.27 24.21
N MET A 144 -22.74 -4.95 24.33
CA MET A 144 -22.41 -4.22 25.56
C MET A 144 -23.36 -4.57 26.70
N ASP A 145 -24.66 -4.68 26.42
CA ASP A 145 -25.66 -5.12 27.41
C ASP A 145 -25.40 -6.54 27.90
N ALA A 146 -25.00 -7.45 26.99
CA ALA A 146 -24.59 -8.81 27.34
C ALA A 146 -23.34 -8.82 28.22
N LEU A 147 -22.34 -8.00 27.90
CA LEU A 147 -21.16 -7.84 28.73
C LEU A 147 -21.51 -7.32 30.13
N GLU A 148 -22.37 -6.31 30.23
CA GLU A 148 -22.80 -5.74 31.51
C GLU A 148 -23.50 -6.78 32.39
N LYS A 149 -24.34 -7.64 31.79
CA LYS A 149 -24.97 -8.77 32.51
C LYS A 149 -23.93 -9.73 33.08
N VAL A 150 -22.96 -10.16 32.27
CA VAL A 150 -21.90 -11.07 32.72
C VAL A 150 -21.05 -10.43 33.82
N GLU A 151 -20.68 -9.15 33.68
CA GLU A 151 -19.91 -8.41 34.68
C GLU A 151 -20.67 -8.26 36.01
N LYS A 152 -21.99 -8.06 35.97
CA LYS A 152 -22.85 -8.06 37.16
C LYS A 152 -22.90 -9.43 37.84
N GLU A 153 -22.97 -10.51 37.08
CA GLU A 153 -22.97 -11.89 37.61
C GLU A 153 -21.63 -12.24 38.29
N ILE A 154 -20.50 -11.89 37.67
CA ILE A 154 -19.16 -12.18 38.22
C ILE A 154 -18.68 -11.13 39.23
N LYS A 155 -19.40 -10.01 39.37
CA LYS A 155 -19.13 -8.88 40.29
C LYS A 155 -17.74 -8.23 40.12
N LYS A 156 -17.15 -8.35 38.92
CA LYS A 156 -15.85 -7.79 38.55
C LYS A 156 -15.80 -7.52 37.04
N PRO A 157 -14.90 -6.66 36.56
CA PRO A 157 -14.65 -6.52 35.13
C PRO A 157 -14.23 -7.85 34.50
N LEU A 158 -14.72 -8.13 33.29
CA LEU A 158 -14.40 -9.37 32.60
C LEU A 158 -13.04 -9.28 31.91
N LEU A 159 -12.08 -10.11 32.34
CA LEU A 159 -10.79 -10.25 31.67
C LEU A 159 -10.87 -11.25 30.51
N ARG A 160 -10.20 -10.94 29.39
CA ARG A 160 -10.20 -11.78 28.17
C ARG A 160 -9.50 -13.13 28.35
N ASN A 161 -8.64 -13.26 29.37
CA ASN A 161 -7.98 -14.52 29.73
C ASN A 161 -8.83 -15.40 30.68
N ASP A 162 -9.93 -14.89 31.24
CA ASP A 162 -10.85 -15.65 32.11
C ASP A 162 -11.73 -16.57 31.24
N LYS A 163 -11.23 -17.78 30.95
CA LYS A 163 -11.90 -18.75 30.07
C LYS A 163 -13.34 -19.06 30.50
N LYS A 164 -13.63 -19.10 31.80
CA LYS A 164 -14.97 -19.46 32.32
C LYS A 164 -15.95 -18.32 32.09
N ALA A 165 -15.60 -17.11 32.50
CA ALA A 165 -16.48 -15.96 32.34
C ALA A 165 -16.61 -15.53 30.87
N MET A 166 -15.55 -15.70 30.06
CA MET A 166 -15.62 -15.51 28.61
C MET A 166 -16.58 -16.50 27.93
N ALA A 167 -16.68 -17.74 28.41
CA ALA A 167 -17.64 -18.69 27.87
C ALA A 167 -19.10 -18.24 28.10
N LEU A 168 -19.39 -17.61 29.25
CA LEU A 168 -20.70 -17.01 29.51
C LEU A 168 -21.00 -15.87 28.52
N LEU A 169 -20.03 -14.98 28.28
CA LEU A 169 -20.17 -13.90 27.30
C LEU A 169 -20.39 -14.43 25.88
N MET A 170 -19.61 -15.44 25.47
CA MET A 170 -19.77 -16.06 24.14
C MET A 170 -21.15 -16.70 23.98
N ALA A 171 -21.70 -17.33 25.03
CA ALA A 171 -23.04 -17.89 24.99
C ALA A 171 -24.13 -16.80 24.83
N GLU A 172 -23.97 -15.64 25.46
CA GLU A 172 -24.85 -14.49 25.23
C GLU A 172 -24.71 -13.95 23.81
N PHE A 173 -23.48 -13.86 23.27
CA PHE A 173 -23.25 -13.45 21.88
C PHE A 173 -23.88 -14.43 20.88
N ASP A 174 -23.84 -15.73 21.13
CA ASP A 174 -24.49 -16.71 20.26
C ASP A 174 -26.01 -16.54 20.24
N LYS A 175 -26.63 -16.18 21.37
CA LYS A 175 -28.07 -15.82 21.42
C LYS A 175 -28.35 -14.56 20.60
N ILE A 176 -27.50 -13.54 20.71
CA ILE A 176 -27.61 -12.29 19.93
C ILE A 176 -27.47 -12.58 18.44
N ASN A 177 -26.43 -13.33 18.04
CA ASN A 177 -26.19 -13.71 16.65
C ASN A 177 -27.40 -14.44 16.06
N LYS A 178 -27.99 -15.39 16.80
CA LYS A 178 -29.23 -16.08 16.38
C LYS A 178 -30.41 -15.11 16.18
N LYS A 179 -30.59 -14.14 17.07
CA LYS A 179 -31.65 -13.12 16.94
C LYS A 179 -31.44 -12.22 15.72
N LEU A 180 -30.19 -11.89 15.42
CA LEU A 180 -29.82 -11.05 14.29
C LEU A 180 -29.72 -11.84 12.97
N GLY A 181 -29.94 -13.15 12.99
CA GLY A 181 -29.80 -14.02 11.81
C GLY A 181 -28.35 -14.15 11.32
N ILE A 182 -27.36 -13.86 12.18
CA ILE A 182 -25.93 -13.94 11.85
C ILE A 182 -25.43 -15.35 12.15
N GLN A 183 -24.89 -16.01 11.13
CA GLN A 183 -24.25 -17.31 11.24
C GLN A 183 -22.77 -17.19 10.86
N ARG A 184 -21.88 -17.85 11.61
CA ARG A 184 -20.44 -17.80 11.32
C ARG A 184 -20.11 -18.57 10.04
N GLU A 185 -20.93 -19.57 9.75
CA GLU A 185 -20.86 -20.46 8.60
C GLU A 185 -21.12 -19.71 7.29
N ASP A 186 -21.86 -18.60 7.33
CA ASP A 186 -22.15 -17.75 6.17
C ASP A 186 -21.01 -16.77 5.84
N LEU A 187 -19.95 -16.68 6.66
CA LEU A 187 -18.85 -15.74 6.45
C LEU A 187 -18.18 -15.90 5.07
N PRO A 188 -17.87 -17.11 4.56
CA PRO A 188 -17.31 -17.28 3.22
C PRO A 188 -18.24 -16.76 2.12
N LYS A 189 -19.55 -16.94 2.29
CA LYS A 189 -20.56 -16.46 1.34
C LYS A 189 -20.61 -14.93 1.32
N TYR A 190 -20.52 -14.28 2.47
CA TYR A 190 -20.44 -12.82 2.53
C TYR A 190 -19.14 -12.28 1.91
N GLU A 191 -18.03 -12.99 2.09
CA GLU A 191 -16.75 -12.65 1.46
C GLU A 191 -16.84 -12.74 -0.07
N GLU A 192 -17.41 -13.82 -0.62
CA GLU A 192 -17.63 -13.95 -2.06
C GLU A 192 -18.55 -12.85 -2.61
N GLN A 193 -19.64 -12.53 -1.92
CA GLN A 193 -20.53 -11.44 -2.32
C GLN A 193 -19.84 -10.08 -2.29
N LEU A 194 -18.99 -9.84 -1.29
CA LEU A 194 -18.21 -8.61 -1.18
C LEU A 194 -17.18 -8.52 -2.33
N GLU A 195 -16.51 -9.63 -2.66
CA GLU A 195 -15.57 -9.69 -3.78
C GLU A 195 -16.25 -9.35 -5.11
N LEU A 196 -17.45 -9.87 -5.36
CA LEU A 196 -18.23 -9.54 -6.56
C LEU A 196 -18.61 -8.05 -6.61
N LYS A 197 -19.04 -7.46 -5.49
CA LYS A 197 -19.37 -6.03 -5.42
C LYS A 197 -18.15 -5.14 -5.68
N ILE A 198 -17.02 -5.47 -5.07
CA ILE A 198 -15.75 -4.77 -5.31
C ILE A 198 -15.35 -4.88 -6.78
N SER A 199 -15.45 -6.08 -7.34
CA SER A 199 -15.11 -6.37 -8.73
C SER A 199 -15.97 -5.57 -9.70
N LYS A 200 -17.29 -5.50 -9.44
CA LYS A 200 -18.19 -4.66 -10.22
C LYS A 200 -17.81 -3.18 -10.14
N ALA A 201 -17.60 -2.65 -8.95
CA ALA A 201 -17.24 -1.24 -8.76
C ALA A 201 -15.91 -0.88 -9.47
N GLN A 202 -14.92 -1.78 -9.42
CA GLN A 202 -13.66 -1.61 -10.14
C GLN A 202 -13.86 -1.64 -11.67
N LEU A 203 -14.72 -2.51 -12.19
CA LEU A 203 -15.05 -2.52 -13.62
C LEU A 203 -15.82 -1.26 -14.05
N GLU A 204 -16.67 -0.70 -13.18
CA GLU A 204 -17.34 0.57 -13.43
C GLU A 204 -16.33 1.73 -13.52
N GLU A 205 -15.36 1.76 -12.62
CA GLU A 205 -14.25 2.73 -12.65
C GLU A 205 -13.40 2.57 -13.92
N LEU A 206 -13.01 1.34 -14.27
CA LEU A 206 -12.26 1.06 -15.51
C LEU A 206 -13.05 1.47 -16.77
N LYS A 207 -14.36 1.21 -16.80
CA LYS A 207 -15.23 1.63 -17.90
C LYS A 207 -15.26 3.15 -18.01
N LYS A 208 -15.38 3.86 -16.88
CA LYS A 208 -15.37 5.32 -16.83
C LYS A 208 -14.05 5.87 -17.35
N ASP A 209 -12.92 5.39 -16.85
CA ASP A 209 -11.59 5.85 -17.27
C ASP A 209 -11.36 5.60 -18.77
N ALA A 210 -11.77 4.44 -19.28
CA ALA A 210 -11.69 4.11 -20.70
C ALA A 210 -12.55 5.06 -21.56
N VAL A 211 -13.78 5.34 -21.16
CA VAL A 211 -14.66 6.29 -21.86
C VAL A 211 -14.07 7.70 -21.86
N GLU A 212 -13.57 8.19 -20.73
CA GLU A 212 -12.95 9.50 -20.62
C GLU A 212 -11.70 9.63 -21.51
N ALA A 213 -10.88 8.58 -21.58
CA ALA A 213 -9.71 8.53 -22.45
C ALA A 213 -10.10 8.55 -23.94
N MET A 214 -11.09 7.74 -24.34
CA MET A 214 -11.59 7.71 -25.71
C MET A 214 -12.24 9.02 -26.14
N GLU A 215 -13.02 9.67 -25.27
CA GLU A 215 -13.61 10.99 -25.54
C GLU A 215 -12.54 12.07 -25.71
N THR A 216 -11.46 11.99 -24.91
CA THR A 216 -10.31 12.89 -25.03
C THR A 216 -9.58 12.68 -26.36
N GLN A 217 -9.43 11.42 -26.80
CA GLN A 217 -8.83 11.10 -28.10
C GLN A 217 -9.67 11.61 -29.26
N LYS A 218 -10.99 11.42 -29.23
CA LYS A 218 -11.92 11.90 -30.27
C LYS A 218 -11.91 13.42 -30.46
N LYS A 219 -11.53 14.20 -29.43
CA LYS A 219 -11.42 15.66 -29.53
C LYS A 219 -10.22 16.11 -30.39
N ARG A 220 -9.26 15.25 -30.67
CA ARG A 220 -8.10 15.56 -31.51
C ARG A 220 -8.51 15.49 -32.98
N GLU A 221 -8.14 16.50 -33.76
CA GLU A 221 -8.47 16.62 -35.19
C GLU A 221 -8.08 15.38 -36.02
N GLU A 222 -6.98 14.71 -35.63
CA GLU A 222 -6.44 13.51 -36.28
C GLU A 222 -7.37 12.28 -36.20
N PHE A 223 -8.31 12.24 -35.25
CA PHE A 223 -9.12 11.05 -34.94
C PHE A 223 -10.64 11.30 -35.04
N LYS A 224 -11.06 12.42 -35.66
CA LYS A 224 -12.49 12.80 -35.74
C LYS A 224 -13.32 11.91 -36.65
N ASP A 225 -12.69 11.31 -37.66
CA ASP A 225 -13.34 10.45 -38.65
C ASP A 225 -13.26 8.95 -38.27
N GLU A 226 -12.60 8.61 -37.16
CA GLU A 226 -12.47 7.22 -36.71
C GLU A 226 -13.71 6.75 -35.93
N GLU A 227 -14.12 5.51 -36.19
CA GLU A 227 -15.24 4.88 -35.50
C GLU A 227 -14.91 4.67 -34.01
N ALA A 228 -15.90 4.94 -33.16
CA ALA A 228 -15.77 4.76 -31.72
C ALA A 228 -15.57 3.28 -31.39
N VAL A 229 -14.41 2.93 -30.83
CA VAL A 229 -14.15 1.58 -30.32
C VAL A 229 -15.06 1.31 -29.10
N ASP A 230 -15.65 0.10 -29.03
CA ASP A 230 -16.43 -0.32 -27.86
C ASP A 230 -15.50 -0.66 -26.69
N VAL A 231 -15.81 -0.17 -25.49
CA VAL A 231 -15.07 -0.43 -24.25
C VAL A 231 -14.92 -1.92 -23.99
N LYS A 232 -15.94 -2.72 -24.33
CA LYS A 232 -15.93 -4.18 -24.14
C LYS A 232 -14.90 -4.90 -25.01
N SER A 233 -14.51 -4.28 -26.11
CA SER A 233 -13.52 -4.83 -27.05
C SER A 233 -12.08 -4.53 -26.63
N LEU A 234 -11.88 -3.60 -25.68
CA LEU A 234 -10.57 -3.22 -25.19
C LEU A 234 -9.92 -4.40 -24.46
N ASP A 235 -8.67 -4.66 -24.81
CA ASP A 235 -7.85 -5.64 -24.11
C ASP A 235 -6.90 -4.91 -23.17
N ILE A 236 -7.18 -4.98 -21.86
CA ILE A 236 -6.38 -4.31 -20.82
C ILE A 236 -4.90 -4.69 -20.92
N ARG A 237 -4.59 -5.89 -21.42
CA ARG A 237 -3.20 -6.37 -21.58
C ARG A 237 -2.35 -5.47 -22.49
N ASN A 238 -2.96 -4.72 -23.39
CA ASN A 238 -2.24 -3.78 -24.26
C ASN A 238 -1.80 -2.49 -23.53
N PHE A 239 -2.28 -2.28 -22.30
CA PHE A 239 -2.02 -1.07 -21.51
C PHE A 239 -1.16 -1.34 -20.26
N ILE A 240 -0.73 -2.59 -20.04
CA ILE A 240 0.05 -3.06 -18.87
C ILE A 240 1.45 -3.48 -19.31
#